data_AF-A0A1V4EMK9-F1
#
_entry.id   AF-A0A1V4EMK9-F1
#
_cell.length_a   1.000
_cell.length_b   1.000
_cell.length_c   1.000
_cell.angle_alpha   90.00
_cell.angle_beta   90.00
_cell.angle_gamma   90.00
#
_symmetry.space_group_name_H-M   'P 1'
#
loop_
_entity.id
_entity.type
_entity.pdbx_description
1 polymer ?
#
loop_
_entity_poly.entity_id
_entity_poly.type
_entity_poly.pdbx_seq_one_letter_code
_entity_poly.pdbx_strand_id
1 'polypeptide(L)'
;MNFILNGRIVELDAATVRARVLPSLPDPIRTHWVEIDGRRWPPKQAFRVATGLIDEPFISHFALRVFQRLGFATSSIPGEIPQSAKPVVSSPTTPHTDEDALEAFRRLDLFLASNVLTPTLAALEAKLNGISKAAAADLGQTTGFDEDLVDAALVVRERVGMLDTLIHAGVITQVLPMILEDDEVVTKRPSLGAGNDPGRVFDLETTHRVAEFKLSSWKGHDGARQRALFADVVGLSLDETDRRRQVFVVGALPVAFLTTSKRNAVKTLSKGPLRIRDAPGLTETMTVSEFTAAANIEVIDLRAMMPCLR
;
A
#
# COMPACT_ATOMS: atom_id res chain seq x y z
N MET A 1 -16.80 14.67 -1.55
CA MET A 1 -16.51 13.26 -1.89
C MET A 1 -15.17 12.89 -1.28
N ASN A 2 -15.00 11.63 -0.91
CA ASN A 2 -13.73 11.13 -0.37
C ASN A 2 -13.01 10.31 -1.44
N PHE A 3 -11.70 10.49 -1.56
CA PHE A 3 -10.85 9.67 -2.41
C PHE A 3 -9.50 9.43 -1.73
N ILE A 4 -8.81 8.38 -2.16
CA ILE A 4 -7.47 8.05 -1.66
C ILE A 4 -6.45 8.69 -2.58
N LEU A 5 -5.49 9.40 -2.00
CA LEU A 5 -4.32 9.92 -2.70
C LEU A 5 -3.09 9.61 -1.85
N ASN A 6 -2.15 8.84 -2.40
CA ASN A 6 -0.93 8.40 -1.71
C ASN A 6 -1.21 7.76 -0.33
N GLY A 7 -2.29 6.98 -0.22
CA GLY A 7 -2.70 6.29 1.01
C GLY A 7 -3.40 7.18 2.05
N ARG A 8 -3.67 8.45 1.73
CA ARG A 8 -4.44 9.38 2.59
C ARG A 8 -5.84 9.57 2.04
N ILE A 9 -6.83 9.58 2.93
CA ILE A 9 -8.20 9.96 2.59
C ILE A 9 -8.23 11.49 2.47
N VAL A 10 -8.61 11.99 1.31
CA VAL A 10 -8.81 13.41 1.03
C VAL A 10 -10.28 13.65 0.77
N GLU A 11 -10.85 14.63 1.46
CA GLU A 11 -12.21 15.11 1.23
C GLU A 11 -12.20 16.35 0.33
N LEU A 12 -12.99 16.30 -0.74
CA LEU A 12 -13.15 17.42 -1.67
C LEU A 12 -14.56 17.44 -2.25
N ASP A 13 -15.20 18.61 -2.27
CA ASP A 13 -16.48 18.82 -2.94
C ASP A 13 -16.41 19.95 -3.99
N ALA A 14 -17.44 20.06 -4.83
CA ALA A 14 -17.45 21.04 -5.91
C ALA A 14 -17.50 22.50 -5.41
N ALA A 15 -18.10 22.75 -4.24
CA ALA A 15 -18.14 24.10 -3.66
C ALA A 15 -16.74 24.54 -3.20
N THR A 16 -16.01 23.63 -2.57
CA THR A 16 -14.62 23.79 -2.12
C THR A 16 -13.68 24.00 -3.29
N VAL A 17 -13.83 23.22 -4.37
CA VAL A 17 -13.06 23.44 -5.61
C VAL A 17 -13.27 24.85 -6.13
N ARG A 18 -14.52 25.28 -6.33
CA ARG A 18 -14.82 26.64 -6.83
C ARG A 18 -14.21 27.71 -5.93
N ALA A 19 -14.48 27.63 -4.63
CA ALA A 19 -14.03 28.62 -3.65
C ALA A 19 -12.50 28.77 -3.60
N ARG A 20 -11.76 27.66 -3.73
CA ARG A 20 -10.29 27.67 -3.64
C ARG A 20 -9.60 27.99 -4.97
N VAL A 21 -10.18 27.57 -6.10
CA VAL A 21 -9.56 27.72 -7.42
C VAL A 21 -9.80 29.12 -8.00
N LEU A 22 -10.98 29.71 -7.80
CA LEU A 22 -11.36 31.03 -8.33
C LEU A 22 -10.36 32.17 -8.04
N PRO A 23 -9.75 32.27 -6.84
CA PRO A 23 -8.77 33.33 -6.55
C PRO A 23 -7.44 33.21 -7.32
N SER A 24 -7.16 32.06 -7.95
CA SER A 24 -5.91 31.82 -8.66
C SER A 24 -6.01 32.18 -10.16
N LEU A 25 -4.86 32.22 -10.85
CA LEU A 25 -4.82 32.31 -12.31
C LEU A 25 -4.37 30.96 -12.91
N PRO A 26 -5.05 30.44 -13.94
CA PRO A 26 -4.64 29.23 -14.65
C PRO A 26 -3.35 29.47 -15.42
N ASP A 27 -2.48 28.48 -15.36
CA ASP A 27 -1.31 28.37 -16.22
C ASP A 27 -1.74 27.99 -17.65
N PRO A 28 -0.84 28.16 -18.66
CA PRO A 28 -1.12 27.72 -20.03
C PRO A 28 -1.47 26.23 -20.12
N ILE A 29 -2.59 25.94 -20.78
CA ILE A 29 -3.07 24.58 -21.03
C ILE A 29 -2.26 23.95 -22.16
N ARG A 30 -1.77 22.72 -21.94
CA ARG A 30 -1.01 21.97 -22.97
C ARG A 30 -1.88 20.94 -23.68
N THR A 31 -2.43 19.99 -22.93
CA THR A 31 -3.12 18.82 -23.48
C THR A 31 -4.51 18.66 -22.88
N HIS A 32 -4.60 18.64 -21.55
CA HIS A 32 -5.85 18.40 -20.83
C HIS A 32 -6.34 19.64 -20.09
N TRP A 33 -7.65 19.72 -19.87
CA TRP A 33 -8.29 20.83 -19.19
C TRP A 33 -9.49 20.40 -18.34
N VAL A 34 -9.78 21.19 -17.30
CA VAL A 34 -11.05 21.18 -16.56
C VAL A 34 -11.66 22.58 -16.62
N GLU A 35 -12.97 22.67 -16.83
CA GLU A 35 -13.71 23.93 -16.78
C GLU A 35 -14.34 24.12 -15.41
N ILE A 36 -13.96 25.22 -14.74
CA ILE A 36 -14.44 25.62 -13.42
C ILE A 36 -14.96 27.05 -13.56
N ASP A 37 -16.26 27.23 -13.37
CA ASP A 37 -16.98 28.51 -13.49
C ASP A 37 -16.66 29.28 -14.79
N GLY A 38 -16.76 28.56 -15.92
CA GLY A 38 -16.57 29.10 -17.27
C GLY A 38 -15.10 29.35 -17.68
N ARG A 39 -14.14 28.98 -16.84
CA ARG A 39 -12.70 29.10 -17.13
C ARG A 39 -12.05 27.73 -17.21
N ARG A 40 -11.22 27.51 -18.23
CA ARG A 40 -10.43 26.28 -18.36
C ARG A 40 -9.12 26.36 -17.58
N TRP A 41 -8.78 25.26 -16.92
CA TRP A 41 -7.59 25.12 -16.07
C TRP A 41 -6.79 23.87 -16.45
N PRO A 42 -5.44 23.92 -16.34
CA PRO A 42 -4.64 22.72 -16.24
C PRO A 42 -5.11 21.86 -15.06
N PRO A 43 -5.49 20.59 -15.27
CA PRO A 43 -6.12 19.77 -14.23
C PRO A 43 -5.25 19.64 -12.99
N LYS A 44 -3.94 19.46 -13.17
CA LYS A 44 -3.00 19.35 -12.05
C LYS A 44 -2.98 20.60 -11.19
N GLN A 45 -2.94 21.76 -11.83
CA GLN A 45 -2.88 23.04 -11.14
C GLN A 45 -4.18 23.28 -10.35
N ALA A 46 -5.34 23.16 -11.01
CA ALA A 46 -6.64 23.28 -10.35
C ALA A 46 -6.76 22.31 -9.16
N PHE A 47 -6.27 21.09 -9.32
CA PHE A 47 -6.32 20.08 -8.27
C PHE A 47 -5.43 20.41 -7.08
N ARG A 48 -4.20 20.90 -7.31
CA ARG A 48 -3.31 21.39 -6.23
C ARG A 48 -3.96 22.51 -5.44
N VAL A 49 -4.54 23.47 -6.14
CA VAL A 49 -5.19 24.62 -5.50
C VAL A 49 -6.43 24.18 -4.72
N ALA A 50 -7.24 23.29 -5.29
CA ALA A 50 -8.43 22.77 -4.63
C ALA A 50 -8.12 21.95 -3.37
N THR A 51 -7.04 21.15 -3.40
CA THR A 51 -6.68 20.23 -2.30
C THR A 51 -5.68 20.82 -1.31
N GLY A 52 -4.95 21.87 -1.68
CA GLY A 52 -3.82 22.40 -0.89
C GLY A 52 -2.56 21.52 -0.95
N LEU A 53 -2.56 20.46 -1.76
CA LEU A 53 -1.45 19.51 -1.87
C LEU A 53 -0.41 20.01 -2.88
N ILE A 54 0.58 20.76 -2.39
CA ILE A 54 1.59 21.41 -3.23
C ILE A 54 2.71 20.46 -3.69
N ASP A 55 3.08 19.48 -2.86
CA ASP A 55 4.26 18.63 -3.07
C ASP A 55 3.94 17.17 -3.44
N GLU A 56 2.66 16.78 -3.39
CA GLU A 56 2.27 15.40 -3.70
C GLU A 56 2.35 15.15 -5.21
N PRO A 57 3.04 14.08 -5.65
CA PRO A 57 3.05 13.69 -7.05
C PRO A 57 1.71 13.03 -7.39
N PHE A 58 1.02 13.62 -8.35
CA PHE A 58 -0.14 13.02 -9.01
C PHE A 58 -0.15 13.44 -10.47
N ILE A 59 -0.95 12.76 -11.26
CA ILE A 59 -0.98 12.81 -12.72
C ILE A 59 -2.27 13.51 -13.19
N SER A 60 -2.28 14.04 -14.41
CA SER A 60 -3.33 14.95 -14.91
C SER A 60 -4.69 14.24 -14.99
N HIS A 61 -4.70 12.97 -15.41
CA HIS A 61 -5.93 12.19 -15.56
C HIS A 61 -6.62 11.87 -14.23
N PHE A 62 -5.87 11.71 -13.14
CA PHE A 62 -6.41 11.53 -11.80
C PHE A 62 -7.18 12.78 -11.37
N ALA A 63 -6.58 13.96 -11.58
CA ALA A 63 -7.26 15.23 -11.34
C ALA A 63 -8.53 15.37 -12.19
N LEU A 64 -8.46 15.02 -13.49
CA LEU A 64 -9.63 15.03 -14.38
C LEU A 64 -10.75 14.11 -13.90
N ARG A 65 -10.46 12.87 -13.51
CA ARG A 65 -11.46 11.92 -12.99
C ARG A 65 -12.12 12.42 -11.73
N VAL A 66 -11.35 13.04 -10.83
CA VAL A 66 -11.93 13.68 -9.64
C VAL A 66 -12.85 14.83 -10.05
N PHE A 67 -12.43 15.68 -10.97
CA PHE A 67 -13.26 16.79 -11.43
C PHE A 67 -14.52 16.33 -12.16
N GLN A 68 -14.47 15.30 -13.00
CA GLN A 68 -15.64 14.68 -13.64
C GLN A 68 -16.64 14.17 -12.61
N ARG A 69 -16.16 13.47 -11.57
CA ARG A 69 -17.01 12.97 -10.46
C ARG A 69 -17.63 14.09 -9.64
N LEU A 70 -16.95 15.23 -9.53
CA LEU A 70 -17.48 16.45 -8.91
C LEU A 70 -18.41 17.26 -9.84
N GLY A 71 -18.64 16.77 -11.07
CA GLY A 71 -19.57 17.37 -12.03
C GLY A 71 -18.98 18.51 -12.86
N PHE A 72 -17.66 18.66 -12.91
CA PHE A 72 -17.00 19.63 -13.78
C PHE A 72 -16.83 19.09 -15.19
N ALA A 73 -16.95 19.96 -16.19
CA ALA A 73 -16.64 19.61 -17.56
C ALA A 73 -15.12 19.49 -17.74
N THR A 74 -14.66 18.46 -18.46
CA THR A 74 -13.25 18.20 -18.70
C THR A 74 -12.96 17.91 -20.16
N SER A 75 -11.69 18.02 -20.55
CA SER A 75 -11.19 17.37 -21.75
C SER A 75 -11.43 15.86 -21.68
N SER A 76 -11.74 15.24 -22.82
CA SER A 76 -11.86 13.79 -22.93
C SER A 76 -10.58 13.09 -22.48
N ILE A 77 -10.76 12.03 -21.70
CA ILE A 77 -9.72 11.05 -21.37
C ILE A 77 -9.81 9.97 -22.47
N PRO A 78 -8.71 9.60 -23.14
CA PRO A 78 -8.75 8.53 -24.14
C PRO A 78 -9.30 7.23 -23.52
N GLY A 79 -10.39 6.69 -24.08
CA GLY A 79 -11.08 5.50 -23.58
C GLY A 79 -12.43 5.75 -22.90
N GLU A 80 -12.81 7.01 -22.64
CA GLU A 80 -14.11 7.36 -22.03
C GLU A 80 -15.14 7.79 -23.09
N ILE A 81 -16.30 7.13 -23.14
CA ILE A 81 -17.44 7.56 -23.97
C ILE A 81 -18.04 8.83 -23.34
N PRO A 82 -18.34 9.91 -24.09
CA PRO A 82 -18.84 11.15 -23.50
C PRO A 82 -20.22 10.95 -22.86
N GLN A 83 -20.30 10.94 -21.52
CA GLN A 83 -21.57 11.01 -20.82
C GLN A 83 -21.98 12.47 -20.64
N SER A 84 -23.06 12.84 -21.33
CA SER A 84 -23.73 14.13 -21.21
C SER A 84 -24.29 14.31 -19.79
N ALA A 85 -24.07 15.49 -19.22
CA ALA A 85 -24.41 15.88 -17.86
C ALA A 85 -25.89 15.65 -17.49
N LYS A 86 -26.15 14.95 -16.37
CA LYS A 86 -27.39 15.05 -15.58
C LYS A 86 -27.10 14.90 -14.07
N PRO A 87 -27.96 15.45 -13.18
CA PRO A 87 -27.58 15.86 -11.84
C PRO A 87 -27.59 14.72 -10.80
N VAL A 88 -26.76 14.94 -9.78
CA VAL A 88 -26.36 14.07 -8.68
C VAL A 88 -27.52 13.70 -7.76
N VAL A 89 -27.61 12.42 -7.39
CA VAL A 89 -28.13 11.98 -6.09
C VAL A 89 -26.98 11.29 -5.36
N SER A 90 -26.70 11.80 -4.17
CA SER A 90 -25.61 11.40 -3.28
C SER A 90 -25.81 9.99 -2.72
N SER A 91 -24.88 9.10 -3.04
CA SER A 91 -24.68 7.80 -2.40
C SER A 91 -23.19 7.56 -2.14
N PRO A 92 -22.83 6.79 -1.10
CA PRO A 92 -21.47 6.74 -0.55
C PRO A 92 -20.49 6.00 -1.47
N THR A 93 -19.25 6.48 -1.46
CA THR A 93 -18.00 5.86 -1.91
C THR A 93 -18.14 4.68 -2.87
N THR A 94 -18.07 4.94 -4.18
CA THR A 94 -17.72 3.91 -5.16
C THR A 94 -16.20 3.90 -5.38
N PRO A 95 -15.54 2.72 -5.41
CA PRO A 95 -14.16 2.57 -5.86
C PRO A 95 -14.04 3.01 -7.33
N HIS A 96 -12.83 3.02 -7.88
CA HIS A 96 -12.65 2.92 -9.34
C HIS A 96 -13.70 1.96 -9.93
N THR A 97 -14.40 2.35 -11.01
CA THR A 97 -15.31 1.43 -11.68
C THR A 97 -14.51 0.17 -12.03
N ASP A 98 -15.14 -1.01 -11.96
CA ASP A 98 -14.43 -2.26 -12.26
C ASP A 98 -13.84 -2.24 -13.69
N GLU A 99 -14.44 -1.47 -14.60
CA GLU A 99 -13.91 -1.19 -15.94
C GLU A 99 -12.56 -0.44 -15.93
N ASP A 100 -12.41 0.62 -15.13
CA ASP A 100 -11.15 1.40 -15.06
C ASP A 100 -9.97 0.53 -14.60
N ALA A 101 -10.24 -0.36 -13.66
CA ALA A 101 -9.22 -1.24 -13.11
C ALA A 101 -8.88 -2.40 -14.05
N LEU A 102 -9.89 -2.97 -14.70
CA LEU A 102 -9.67 -4.02 -15.69
C LEU A 102 -8.81 -3.49 -16.85
N GLU A 103 -9.08 -2.26 -17.31
CA GLU A 103 -8.28 -1.65 -18.38
C GLU A 103 -6.87 -1.31 -17.92
N ALA A 104 -6.70 -0.81 -16.69
CA ALA A 104 -5.37 -0.61 -16.09
C ALA A 104 -4.56 -1.92 -16.01
N PHE A 105 -5.19 -3.01 -15.54
CA PHE A 105 -4.57 -4.33 -15.52
C PHE A 105 -4.19 -4.79 -16.92
N ARG A 106 -5.10 -4.66 -17.89
CA ARG A 106 -4.88 -5.06 -19.28
C ARG A 106 -3.71 -4.31 -19.91
N ARG A 107 -3.64 -3.00 -19.72
CA ARG A 107 -2.56 -2.16 -20.27
C ARG A 107 -1.21 -2.54 -19.66
N LEU A 108 -1.15 -2.76 -18.35
CA LEU A 108 0.07 -3.17 -17.68
C LEU A 108 0.53 -4.57 -18.11
N ASP A 109 -0.40 -5.52 -18.20
CA ASP A 109 -0.13 -6.89 -18.65
C ASP A 109 0.38 -6.91 -20.10
N LEU A 110 -0.29 -6.19 -21.02
CA LEU A 110 0.17 -6.06 -22.40
C LEU A 110 1.58 -5.46 -22.49
N PHE A 111 1.88 -4.45 -21.68
CA PHE A 111 3.20 -3.83 -21.65
C PHE A 111 4.27 -4.81 -21.16
N LEU A 112 4.01 -5.53 -20.07
CA LEU A 112 4.94 -6.52 -19.49
C LEU A 112 5.08 -7.77 -20.37
N ALA A 113 4.03 -8.20 -21.05
CA ALA A 113 4.06 -9.35 -21.96
C ALA A 113 4.81 -9.04 -23.26
N SER A 114 4.72 -7.80 -23.74
CA SER A 114 5.34 -7.37 -25.00
C SER A 114 6.81 -6.98 -24.83
N ASN A 115 7.31 -6.83 -23.60
CA ASN A 115 8.65 -6.31 -23.34
C ASN A 115 9.39 -7.15 -22.30
N VAL A 116 10.64 -7.50 -22.60
CA VAL A 116 11.58 -7.92 -21.55
C VAL A 116 12.05 -6.64 -20.85
N LEU A 117 11.62 -6.43 -19.62
CA LEU A 117 11.77 -5.16 -18.90
C LEU A 117 13.24 -4.67 -18.87
N THR A 118 14.19 -5.56 -18.54
CA THR A 118 15.60 -5.18 -18.37
C THR A 118 16.25 -4.66 -19.67
N PRO A 119 16.17 -5.35 -20.83
CA PRO A 119 16.59 -4.79 -22.11
C PRO A 119 15.90 -3.48 -22.51
N THR A 120 14.58 -3.38 -22.27
CA THR A 120 13.81 -2.17 -22.59
C THR A 120 14.31 -0.96 -21.79
N LEU A 121 14.59 -1.15 -20.49
CA LEU A 121 15.16 -0.10 -19.63
C LEU A 121 16.54 0.34 -20.12
N ALA A 122 17.44 -0.59 -20.43
CA ALA A 122 18.78 -0.27 -20.92
C ALA A 122 18.75 0.52 -22.25
N ALA A 123 17.82 0.17 -23.16
CA ALA A 123 17.64 0.91 -24.41
C ALA A 123 17.08 2.33 -24.19
N LEU A 124 16.19 2.50 -23.21
CA LEU A 124 15.67 3.81 -22.81
C LEU A 124 16.75 4.68 -22.19
N GLU A 125 17.54 4.14 -21.26
CA GLU A 125 18.67 4.84 -20.64
C GLU A 125 19.64 5.39 -21.69
N ALA A 126 19.98 4.59 -22.70
CA ALA A 126 20.84 5.02 -23.80
C ALA A 126 20.22 6.17 -24.63
N LYS A 127 18.91 6.09 -24.94
CA LYS A 127 18.21 7.12 -25.72
C LYS A 127 17.96 8.41 -24.96
N LEU A 128 17.82 8.35 -23.64
CA LEU A 128 17.64 9.52 -22.77
C LEU A 128 18.92 10.34 -22.62
N ASN A 129 20.09 9.75 -22.90
CA ASN A 129 21.36 10.46 -22.79
C ASN A 129 21.45 11.62 -23.82
N GLY A 130 21.58 12.86 -23.34
CA GLY A 130 21.69 14.06 -24.17
C GLY A 130 20.39 14.47 -24.89
N ILE A 131 19.23 13.91 -24.51
CA ILE A 131 17.96 14.18 -25.18
C ILE A 131 17.45 15.61 -24.90
N SER A 132 16.80 16.22 -25.88
CA SER A 132 16.11 17.51 -25.70
C SER A 132 14.73 17.31 -25.06
N LYS A 133 14.16 18.38 -24.47
CA LYS A 133 12.82 18.34 -23.85
C LYS A 133 11.72 17.88 -24.81
N ALA A 134 11.76 18.33 -26.06
CA ALA A 134 10.78 17.96 -27.07
C ALA A 134 10.92 16.48 -27.47
N ALA A 135 12.15 16.02 -27.68
CA ALA A 135 12.44 14.63 -28.01
C ALA A 135 12.14 13.66 -26.85
N ALA A 136 12.30 14.09 -25.60
CA ALA A 136 11.95 13.29 -24.43
C ALA A 136 10.43 13.03 -24.32
N ALA A 137 9.60 14.02 -24.66
CA ALA A 137 8.15 13.85 -24.66
C ALA A 137 7.70 12.86 -25.74
N ASP A 138 8.31 12.90 -26.92
CA ASP A 138 8.06 11.96 -28.03
C ASP A 138 8.56 10.54 -27.73
N LEU A 139 9.72 10.43 -27.06
CA LEU A 139 10.27 9.14 -26.65
C LEU A 139 9.35 8.40 -25.68
N GLY A 140 8.72 9.10 -24.74
CA GLY A 140 7.75 8.50 -23.81
C GLY A 140 6.56 7.86 -24.54
N GLN A 141 6.00 8.56 -25.53
CA GLN A 141 4.88 8.06 -26.32
C GLN A 141 5.28 6.86 -27.20
N THR A 142 6.42 6.94 -27.88
CA THR A 142 6.88 5.89 -28.81
C THR A 142 7.36 4.61 -28.12
N THR A 143 7.80 4.69 -26.87
CA THR A 143 8.23 3.53 -26.07
C THR A 143 7.13 2.94 -25.21
N GLY A 144 5.95 3.56 -25.16
CA GLY A 144 4.85 3.18 -24.27
C GLY A 144 5.08 3.54 -22.80
N PHE A 145 6.15 4.29 -22.47
CA PHE A 145 6.38 4.88 -21.15
C PHE A 145 5.70 6.25 -21.04
N ASP A 146 4.40 6.27 -21.36
CA ASP A 146 3.57 7.46 -21.26
C ASP A 146 2.93 7.60 -19.87
N GLU A 147 2.22 8.71 -19.66
CA GLU A 147 1.51 8.99 -18.41
C GLU A 147 0.50 7.87 -18.09
N ASP A 148 -0.17 7.32 -19.10
CA ASP A 148 -1.18 6.29 -18.91
C ASP A 148 -0.61 4.94 -18.42
N LEU A 149 0.60 4.54 -18.85
CA LEU A 149 1.25 3.33 -18.33
C LEU A 149 1.56 3.50 -16.84
N VAL A 150 2.03 4.69 -16.44
CA VAL A 150 2.30 5.02 -15.03
C VAL A 150 0.99 4.99 -14.22
N ASP A 151 -0.10 5.54 -14.77
CA ASP A 151 -1.42 5.51 -14.15
C ASP A 151 -1.91 4.08 -13.93
N ALA A 152 -1.82 3.25 -14.97
CA ALA A 152 -2.19 1.84 -14.92
C ALA A 152 -1.38 1.10 -13.85
N ALA A 153 -0.07 1.33 -13.79
CA ALA A 153 0.80 0.74 -12.78
C ALA A 153 0.43 1.18 -11.35
N LEU A 154 0.06 2.46 -11.14
CA LEU A 154 -0.36 2.96 -9.82
C LEU A 154 -1.71 2.38 -9.39
N VAL A 155 -2.71 2.31 -10.28
CA VAL A 155 -4.02 1.69 -10.01
C VAL A 155 -3.86 0.21 -9.66
N VAL A 156 -3.06 -0.51 -10.45
CA VAL A 156 -2.76 -1.92 -10.19
C VAL A 156 -2.02 -2.06 -8.86
N ARG A 157 -1.02 -1.23 -8.58
CA ARG A 157 -0.27 -1.26 -7.31
C ARG A 157 -1.17 -1.03 -6.10
N GLU A 158 -2.12 -0.10 -6.17
CA GLU A 158 -3.09 0.13 -5.10
C GLU A 158 -3.95 -1.12 -4.86
N ARG A 159 -4.49 -1.71 -5.93
CA ARG A 159 -5.30 -2.95 -5.84
C ARG A 159 -4.49 -4.14 -5.33
N VAL A 160 -3.24 -4.31 -5.78
CA VAL A 160 -2.33 -5.35 -5.29
C VAL A 160 -2.00 -5.13 -3.81
N GLY A 161 -1.79 -3.88 -3.37
CA GLY A 161 -1.60 -3.56 -1.96
C GLY A 161 -2.83 -3.89 -1.10
N MET A 162 -4.04 -3.71 -1.64
CA MET A 162 -5.27 -4.17 -0.97
C MET A 162 -5.35 -5.70 -0.88
N LEU A 163 -4.79 -6.45 -1.85
CA LEU A 163 -4.72 -7.91 -1.76
C LEU A 163 -3.88 -8.37 -0.56
N ASP A 164 -2.76 -7.71 -0.25
CA ASP A 164 -1.97 -8.03 0.95
C ASP A 164 -2.81 -7.86 2.23
N THR A 165 -3.60 -6.80 2.30
CA THR A 165 -4.52 -6.54 3.42
C THR A 165 -5.63 -7.59 3.49
N LEU A 166 -6.23 -7.94 2.35
CA LEU A 166 -7.28 -8.95 2.25
C LEU A 166 -6.76 -10.34 2.65
N ILE A 167 -5.57 -10.72 2.18
CA ILE A 167 -4.93 -12.00 2.52
C ILE A 167 -4.67 -12.03 4.03
N HIS A 168 -4.13 -10.95 4.61
CA HIS A 168 -3.91 -10.86 6.04
C HIS A 168 -5.19 -11.03 6.86
N ALA A 169 -6.22 -10.25 6.54
CA ALA A 169 -7.53 -10.34 7.19
C ALA A 169 -8.17 -11.72 7.03
N GLY A 170 -8.11 -12.27 5.82
CA GLY A 170 -8.70 -13.55 5.47
C GLY A 170 -8.01 -14.72 6.18
N VAL A 171 -6.68 -14.69 6.31
CA VAL A 171 -5.94 -15.71 7.06
C VAL A 171 -6.26 -15.64 8.54
N ILE A 172 -6.21 -14.46 9.18
CA ILE A 172 -6.56 -14.33 10.61
C ILE A 172 -7.97 -14.87 10.84
N THR A 173 -8.95 -14.44 10.05
CA THR A 173 -10.36 -14.86 10.19
C THR A 173 -10.53 -16.38 10.06
N GLN A 174 -9.79 -17.01 9.15
CA GLN A 174 -9.85 -18.47 8.96
C GLN A 174 -9.11 -19.24 10.05
N VAL A 175 -7.99 -18.71 10.56
CA VAL A 175 -7.17 -19.37 11.58
C VAL A 175 -7.81 -19.29 12.97
N LEU A 176 -8.52 -18.19 13.29
CA LEU A 176 -9.16 -17.98 14.59
C LEU A 176 -9.95 -19.19 15.11
N PRO A 177 -10.91 -19.78 14.36
CA PRO A 177 -11.67 -20.94 14.85
C PRO A 177 -10.82 -22.21 15.02
N MET A 178 -9.60 -22.26 14.47
CA MET A 178 -8.68 -23.39 14.63
C MET A 178 -7.77 -23.23 15.86
N ILE A 179 -7.54 -22.00 16.31
CA ILE A 179 -6.61 -21.72 17.41
C ILE A 179 -7.33 -21.34 18.70
N LEU A 180 -8.53 -20.77 18.67
CA LEU A 180 -9.28 -20.42 19.87
C LEU A 180 -9.69 -21.67 20.66
N GLU A 181 -9.43 -21.65 21.97
CA GLU A 181 -9.97 -22.62 22.91
C GLU A 181 -11.43 -22.28 23.25
N ASP A 182 -12.19 -23.25 23.77
CA ASP A 182 -13.64 -23.11 24.00
C ASP A 182 -14.01 -21.95 24.95
N ASP A 183 -13.14 -21.64 25.91
CA ASP A 183 -13.27 -20.55 26.88
C ASP A 183 -12.45 -19.29 26.52
N GLU A 184 -11.79 -19.30 25.37
CA GLU A 184 -10.95 -18.20 24.92
C GLU A 184 -11.76 -17.14 24.17
N VAL A 185 -11.64 -15.88 24.62
CA VAL A 185 -12.38 -14.76 24.04
C VAL A 185 -11.42 -13.72 23.50
N VAL A 186 -11.72 -13.20 22.31
CA VAL A 186 -11.03 -12.06 21.71
C VAL A 186 -11.29 -10.80 22.54
N THR A 187 -10.25 -10.22 23.14
CA THR A 187 -10.35 -9.10 24.09
C THR A 187 -10.24 -7.75 23.41
N LYS A 188 -9.61 -7.69 22.24
CA LYS A 188 -9.61 -6.51 21.36
C LYS A 188 -9.90 -6.90 19.92
N ARG A 189 -10.52 -5.98 19.17
CA ARG A 189 -10.83 -6.21 17.75
C ARG A 189 -9.55 -6.56 16.98
N PRO A 190 -9.50 -7.70 16.25
CA PRO A 190 -8.31 -8.10 15.50
C PRO A 190 -7.92 -7.11 14.42
N SER A 191 -6.62 -7.04 14.11
CA SER A 191 -6.04 -6.20 13.06
C SER A 191 -6.36 -6.75 11.66
N LEU A 192 -7.59 -6.56 11.19
CA LEU A 192 -8.04 -7.05 9.89
C LEU A 192 -7.82 -6.05 8.73
N GLY A 193 -7.04 -4.98 8.95
CA GLY A 193 -6.69 -4.04 7.89
C GLY A 193 -6.36 -2.64 8.38
N ALA A 194 -6.35 -1.67 7.45
CA ALA A 194 -5.99 -0.27 7.69
C ALA A 194 -7.02 0.47 8.57
N GLY A 195 -7.03 0.15 9.85
CA GLY A 195 -7.64 0.95 10.91
C GLY A 195 -6.58 1.17 11.98
N ASN A 196 -6.17 2.41 12.21
CA ASN A 196 -5.16 2.77 13.21
C ASN A 196 -5.81 2.96 14.57
N ASP A 197 -6.30 1.87 15.19
CA ASP A 197 -6.69 1.91 16.60
C ASP A 197 -5.39 2.00 17.42
N PRO A 198 -5.09 3.14 18.09
CA PRO A 198 -3.85 3.30 18.83
C PRO A 198 -3.75 2.37 20.05
N GLY A 199 -4.87 1.79 20.50
CA GLY A 199 -4.92 0.81 21.57
C GLY A 199 -4.60 -0.62 21.11
N ARG A 200 -4.47 -0.85 19.79
CA ARG A 200 -4.12 -2.15 19.21
C ARG A 200 -2.61 -2.30 19.12
N VAL A 201 -2.06 -3.18 19.96
CA VAL A 201 -0.62 -3.41 20.04
C VAL A 201 -0.21 -4.61 19.19
N PHE A 202 -1.09 -5.62 19.09
CA PHE A 202 -0.86 -6.87 18.38
C PHE A 202 -1.94 -7.14 17.33
N ASP A 203 -1.66 -8.02 16.37
CA ASP A 203 -2.65 -8.44 15.35
C ASP A 203 -3.84 -9.18 15.98
N LEU A 204 -3.59 -9.97 17.03
CA LEU A 204 -4.59 -10.68 17.81
C LEU A 204 -4.31 -10.55 19.32
N GLU A 205 -5.34 -10.19 20.07
CA GLU A 205 -5.32 -10.20 21.54
C GLU A 205 -6.56 -10.94 22.05
N THR A 206 -6.34 -11.96 22.89
CA THR A 206 -7.39 -12.72 23.55
C THR A 206 -7.16 -12.77 25.05
N THR A 207 -8.00 -13.51 25.77
CA THR A 207 -7.79 -13.84 27.19
C THR A 207 -6.58 -14.76 27.40
N HIS A 208 -6.17 -15.54 26.38
CA HIS A 208 -5.13 -16.57 26.51
C HIS A 208 -3.86 -16.31 25.70
N ARG A 209 -3.89 -15.40 24.70
CA ARG A 209 -2.74 -15.15 23.83
C ARG A 209 -2.66 -13.72 23.31
N VAL A 210 -1.44 -13.35 22.93
CA VAL A 210 -1.12 -12.24 22.03
C VAL A 210 -0.39 -12.81 20.82
N ALA A 211 -0.73 -12.33 19.62
CA ALA A 211 -0.11 -12.85 18.41
C ALA A 211 0.11 -11.84 17.29
N GLU A 212 1.15 -12.11 16.50
CA GLU A 212 1.54 -11.39 15.28
C GLU A 212 1.48 -12.34 14.08
N PHE A 213 0.98 -11.86 12.94
CA PHE A 213 0.85 -12.64 11.70
C PHE A 213 1.74 -12.06 10.59
N LYS A 214 2.75 -12.83 10.15
CA LYS A 214 3.65 -12.44 9.05
C LYS A 214 3.54 -13.40 7.87
N LEU A 215 2.75 -12.98 6.88
CA LEU A 215 2.37 -13.80 5.72
C LEU A 215 3.27 -13.62 4.50
N SER A 216 4.33 -12.82 4.60
CA SER A 216 5.24 -12.58 3.47
C SER A 216 6.02 -13.85 3.12
N SER A 217 5.99 -14.28 1.86
CA SER A 217 6.82 -15.39 1.35
C SER A 217 8.29 -14.98 1.24
N TRP A 218 9.23 -15.79 1.75
CA TRP A 218 10.68 -15.49 1.79
C TRP A 218 11.44 -16.22 0.68
N LYS A 219 12.47 -15.57 0.13
CA LYS A 219 13.36 -16.09 -0.94
C LYS A 219 14.81 -16.30 -0.48
N GLY A 220 15.11 -16.08 0.80
CA GLY A 220 16.42 -16.28 1.43
C GLY A 220 17.28 -15.02 1.57
N HIS A 221 17.03 -13.98 0.76
CA HIS A 221 17.74 -12.68 0.81
C HIS A 221 16.86 -11.58 1.42
N ASP A 222 16.09 -11.92 2.44
CA ASP A 222 14.99 -11.11 2.95
C ASP A 222 15.39 -10.19 4.13
N GLY A 223 16.52 -9.49 4.03
CA GLY A 223 17.07 -8.73 5.16
C GLY A 223 16.11 -7.71 5.77
N ALA A 224 15.24 -7.07 4.98
CA ALA A 224 14.21 -6.17 5.51
C ALA A 224 13.10 -6.92 6.26
N ARG A 225 12.64 -8.06 5.73
CA ARG A 225 11.58 -8.87 6.34
C ARG A 225 12.06 -9.56 7.61
N GLN A 226 13.32 -10.00 7.64
CA GLN A 226 13.97 -10.52 8.85
C GLN A 226 13.95 -9.50 9.99
N ARG A 227 14.26 -8.23 9.68
CA ARG A 227 14.22 -7.17 10.69
C ARG A 227 12.81 -6.87 11.18
N ALA A 228 11.84 -6.79 10.26
CA ALA A 228 10.45 -6.56 10.61
C ALA A 228 9.91 -7.69 11.51
N LEU A 229 10.04 -8.95 11.07
CA LEU A 229 9.63 -10.12 11.84
C LEU A 229 10.28 -10.17 13.22
N PHE A 230 11.58 -9.87 13.33
CA PHE A 230 12.24 -9.87 14.63
C PHE A 230 11.79 -8.71 15.52
N ALA A 231 11.46 -7.55 14.94
CA ALA A 231 10.88 -6.44 15.70
C ALA A 231 9.49 -6.82 16.25
N ASP A 232 8.69 -7.57 15.50
CA ASP A 232 7.39 -8.09 15.95
C ASP A 232 7.55 -9.09 17.11
N VAL A 233 8.53 -10.00 17.02
CA VAL A 233 8.89 -10.96 18.09
C VAL A 233 9.29 -10.24 19.38
N VAL A 234 10.10 -9.19 19.27
CA VAL A 234 10.45 -8.35 20.42
C VAL A 234 9.25 -7.55 20.90
N GLY A 235 8.37 -7.11 20.01
CA GLY A 235 7.09 -6.50 20.39
C GLY A 235 6.26 -7.43 21.27
N LEU A 236 6.12 -8.70 20.89
CA LEU A 236 5.43 -9.74 21.65
C LEU A 236 6.07 -9.97 23.03
N SER A 237 7.40 -9.94 23.13
CA SER A 237 8.09 -10.14 24.41
C SER A 237 7.81 -9.04 25.43
N LEU A 238 7.32 -7.87 24.99
CA LEU A 238 6.94 -6.76 25.86
C LEU A 238 5.53 -6.89 26.46
N ASP A 239 4.79 -7.95 26.12
CA ASP A 239 3.58 -8.30 26.86
C ASP A 239 3.98 -8.84 28.24
N GLU A 240 3.57 -8.12 29.29
CA GLU A 240 3.88 -8.44 30.69
C GLU A 240 2.85 -9.38 31.33
N THR A 241 1.86 -9.85 30.55
CA THR A 241 0.83 -10.77 31.03
C THR A 241 1.28 -12.22 30.89
N ASP A 242 0.52 -13.16 31.48
CA ASP A 242 0.79 -14.60 31.36
C ASP A 242 0.19 -15.23 30.09
N ARG A 243 -0.19 -14.39 29.11
CA ARG A 243 -0.72 -14.85 27.83
C ARG A 243 0.37 -15.52 27.01
N ARG A 244 0.00 -16.54 26.22
CA ARG A 244 0.90 -17.13 25.22
C ARG A 244 1.29 -16.08 24.20
N ARG A 245 2.58 -15.99 23.91
CA ARG A 245 3.13 -15.07 22.93
C ARG A 245 3.44 -15.86 21.67
N GLN A 246 2.68 -15.62 20.60
CA GLN A 246 2.73 -16.45 19.41
C GLN A 246 3.05 -15.61 18.17
N VAL A 247 3.92 -16.14 17.30
CA VAL A 247 4.15 -15.54 15.99
C VAL A 247 3.82 -16.56 14.91
N PHE A 248 2.87 -16.18 14.05
CA PHE A 248 2.40 -17.00 12.95
C PHE A 248 3.11 -16.58 11.67
N VAL A 249 3.84 -17.51 11.06
CA VAL A 249 4.64 -17.28 9.86
C VAL A 249 4.27 -18.26 8.75
N VAL A 250 4.65 -17.95 7.51
CA VAL A 250 4.47 -18.85 6.37
C VAL A 250 5.84 -19.30 5.88
N GLY A 251 6.12 -20.61 5.98
CA GLY A 251 7.34 -21.17 5.41
C GLY A 251 8.41 -21.57 6.42
N ALA A 252 9.29 -22.48 6.00
CA ALA A 252 10.40 -22.95 6.83
C ALA A 252 11.49 -21.89 7.04
N LEU A 253 11.63 -20.92 6.13
CA LEU A 253 12.67 -19.88 6.22
C LEU A 253 12.45 -18.93 7.41
N PRO A 254 11.25 -18.32 7.62
CA PRO A 254 10.96 -17.57 8.84
C PRO A 254 11.10 -18.42 10.11
N VAL A 255 10.63 -19.67 10.10
CA VAL A 255 10.74 -20.58 11.26
C VAL A 255 12.20 -20.80 11.63
N ALA A 256 13.05 -21.19 10.67
CA ALA A 256 14.47 -21.41 10.89
C ALA A 256 15.17 -20.11 11.33
N PHE A 257 14.78 -18.97 10.77
CA PHE A 257 15.30 -17.67 11.17
C PHE A 257 15.02 -17.37 12.65
N LEU A 258 13.84 -17.71 13.16
CA LEU A 258 13.50 -17.45 14.57
C LEU A 258 13.99 -18.53 15.53
N THR A 259 14.19 -19.76 15.08
CA THR A 259 14.49 -20.90 15.98
C THR A 259 15.94 -21.36 15.94
N THR A 260 16.69 -21.05 14.89
CA THR A 260 18.07 -21.58 14.69
C THR A 260 19.11 -20.53 14.30
N SER A 261 18.68 -19.30 13.99
CA SER A 261 19.58 -18.27 13.45
C SER A 261 20.58 -17.77 14.48
N LYS A 262 21.86 -17.87 14.13
CA LYS A 262 22.98 -17.26 14.86
C LYS A 262 23.16 -15.76 14.58
N ARG A 263 22.22 -15.14 13.86
CA ARG A 263 22.29 -13.71 13.57
C ARG A 263 22.14 -12.93 14.87
N ASN A 264 22.96 -11.92 15.07
CA ASN A 264 22.92 -11.10 16.28
C ASN A 264 21.60 -10.31 16.38
N ALA A 265 20.95 -10.40 17.55
CA ALA A 265 19.63 -9.82 17.80
C ALA A 265 19.65 -8.28 17.75
N VAL A 266 20.55 -7.64 18.52
CA VAL A 266 20.69 -6.18 18.57
C VAL A 266 21.01 -5.58 17.20
N LYS A 267 21.93 -6.18 16.45
CA LYS A 267 22.27 -5.73 15.08
C LYS A 267 21.09 -5.86 14.13
N THR A 268 20.25 -6.87 14.30
CA THR A 268 19.02 -7.05 13.51
C THR A 268 18.05 -5.88 13.77
N LEU A 269 17.99 -5.36 14.99
CA LEU A 269 17.12 -4.24 15.38
C LEU A 269 17.75 -2.85 15.20
N SER A 270 18.96 -2.74 14.65
CA SER A 270 19.71 -1.48 14.57
C SER A 270 18.96 -0.30 13.92
N LYS A 271 17.98 -0.58 13.05
CA LYS A 271 17.13 0.42 12.38
C LYS A 271 15.71 0.52 12.96
N GLY A 272 15.42 -0.18 14.05
CA GLY A 272 14.13 -0.15 14.74
C GLY A 272 14.00 1.01 15.74
N PRO A 273 12.78 1.26 16.25
CA PRO A 273 12.53 2.25 17.29
C PRO A 273 13.20 1.86 18.62
N LEU A 274 13.54 2.86 19.45
CA LEU A 274 14.28 2.68 20.70
C LEU A 274 13.64 1.65 21.65
N ARG A 275 12.31 1.70 21.83
CA ARG A 275 11.56 0.76 22.69
C ARG A 275 11.84 -0.72 22.38
N ILE A 276 12.07 -1.05 21.10
CA ILE A 276 12.37 -2.42 20.66
C ILE A 276 13.86 -2.73 20.83
N ARG A 277 14.72 -1.72 20.68
CA ARG A 277 16.19 -1.87 20.81
C ARG A 277 16.66 -2.03 22.25
N ASP A 278 15.88 -1.52 23.21
CA ASP A 278 16.19 -1.57 24.64
C ASP A 278 15.25 -2.55 25.39
N ALA A 279 14.67 -3.51 24.68
CA ALA A 279 13.72 -4.46 25.25
C ALA A 279 14.36 -5.31 26.36
N PRO A 280 13.65 -5.57 27.48
CA PRO A 280 14.15 -6.42 28.56
C PRO A 280 14.59 -7.80 28.04
N GLY A 281 15.71 -8.29 28.57
CA GLY A 281 16.28 -9.59 28.18
C GLY A 281 17.14 -9.56 26.92
N LEU A 282 17.12 -8.48 26.12
CA LEU A 282 17.98 -8.31 24.95
C LEU A 282 19.43 -7.99 25.37
N THR A 283 20.41 -8.74 24.85
CA THR A 283 21.84 -8.53 25.14
C THR A 283 22.66 -8.39 23.86
N GLU A 284 23.81 -7.71 23.94
CA GLU A 284 24.64 -7.39 22.77
C GLU A 284 25.19 -8.60 22.01
N THR A 285 25.37 -9.74 22.69
CA THR A 285 25.95 -10.96 22.09
C THR A 285 24.90 -11.97 21.67
N MET A 286 23.67 -11.82 22.13
CA MET A 286 22.62 -12.80 21.91
C MET A 286 22.20 -12.87 20.44
N THR A 287 21.85 -14.08 20.03
CA THR A 287 21.32 -14.39 18.70
C THR A 287 19.80 -14.25 18.66
N VAL A 288 19.25 -14.15 17.44
CA VAL A 288 17.79 -14.13 17.21
C VAL A 288 17.12 -15.37 17.82
N SER A 289 17.71 -16.55 17.67
CA SER A 289 17.13 -17.79 18.23
C SER A 289 17.15 -17.84 19.74
N GLU A 290 18.25 -17.41 20.35
CA GLU A 290 18.37 -17.37 21.82
C GLU A 290 17.35 -16.39 22.42
N PHE A 291 17.16 -15.21 21.82
CA PHE A 291 16.14 -14.27 22.29
C PHE A 291 14.74 -14.84 22.17
N THR A 292 14.40 -15.39 21.00
CA THR A 292 13.07 -15.95 20.72
C THR A 292 12.72 -17.04 21.73
N ALA A 293 13.67 -17.93 22.04
CA ALA A 293 13.51 -18.95 23.06
C ALA A 293 13.41 -18.38 24.48
N ALA A 294 14.29 -17.45 24.85
CA ALA A 294 14.30 -16.83 26.18
C ALA A 294 13.03 -16.01 26.48
N ALA A 295 12.44 -15.39 25.45
CA ALA A 295 11.18 -14.67 25.53
C ALA A 295 9.93 -15.58 25.49
N ASN A 296 10.12 -16.91 25.43
CA ASN A 296 9.05 -17.92 25.36
C ASN A 296 8.05 -17.63 24.22
N ILE A 297 8.58 -17.34 23.02
CA ILE A 297 7.78 -17.06 21.82
C ILE A 297 7.50 -18.36 21.08
N GLU A 298 6.23 -18.70 20.92
CA GLU A 298 5.80 -19.85 20.13
C GLU A 298 5.79 -19.48 18.64
N VAL A 299 6.63 -20.16 17.86
CA VAL A 299 6.74 -19.94 16.41
C VAL A 299 5.90 -20.99 15.68
N ILE A 300 4.86 -20.54 14.99
CA ILE A 300 3.87 -21.43 14.36
C ILE A 300 3.91 -21.24 12.83
N ASP A 301 4.17 -22.33 12.10
CA ASP A 301 4.04 -22.34 10.63
C ASP A 301 2.57 -22.54 10.24
N LEU A 302 1.98 -21.49 9.68
CA LEU A 302 0.58 -21.49 9.26
C LEU A 302 0.27 -22.56 8.21
N ARG A 303 1.28 -23.06 7.48
CA ARG A 303 1.07 -24.13 6.48
C ARG A 303 0.60 -25.45 7.13
N ALA A 304 0.81 -25.64 8.43
CA ALA A 304 0.25 -26.78 9.15
C ALA A 304 -1.29 -26.74 9.26
N MET A 305 -1.87 -25.54 9.27
CA MET A 305 -3.33 -25.31 9.33
C MET A 305 -3.93 -24.95 7.97
N MET A 306 -3.17 -24.22 7.15
CA MET A 306 -3.57 -23.74 5.82
C MET A 306 -2.52 -24.12 4.77
N PRO A 307 -2.52 -25.37 4.26
CA PRO A 307 -1.51 -25.86 3.31
C PRO A 307 -1.45 -25.11 1.97
N CYS A 308 -2.46 -24.29 1.66
CA CYS A 308 -2.51 -23.47 0.44
C CYS A 308 -1.57 -22.24 0.47
N LEU A 309 -1.07 -21.84 1.65
CA LEU A 309 -0.17 -20.70 1.82
C LEU A 309 1.24 -21.01 1.26
N ARG A 310 1.86 -20.01 0.64
CA ARG A 310 3.16 -20.10 -0.07
C ARG A 310 4.08 -18.94 0.29
#